data_AF-A0A914RU54-F1
#
_entry.id   AF-A0A914RU54-F1
#
_cell.length_a   1.000
_cell.length_b   1.000
_cell.length_c   1.000
_cell.angle_alpha   90.00
_cell.angle_beta   90.00
_cell.angle_gamma   90.00
#
_symmetry.space_group_name_H-M   'P 1'
#
loop_
_entity.id
_entity.type
_entity.pdbx_description
1 polymer ?
#
loop_
_entity_poly.entity_id
_entity_poly.type
_entity_poly.pdbx_seq_one_letter_code
_entity_poly.pdbx_strand_id
1 'polypeptide(L)'
;MTQNPNYYNLQGVTHRHLSDSLSELVENTLKDLENSKCITIKNDMDTQPLNLGMIAAYYYISYTTIEVFSMSLTAKTKLRALIEIISSASEFENMPIRYKEDVVLKQLADKLPTQQKYQKFSDPHVKVSLLRLLGAF
;
A
#
# COMPACT_ATOMS: atom_id res chain seq x y z
N MET A 1 -3.71 22.73 12.86
CA MET A 1 -2.40 23.18 12.31
C MET A 1 -1.85 24.44 12.99
N THR A 2 -2.67 25.41 13.39
CA THR A 2 -2.21 26.67 14.03
C THR A 2 -1.61 26.53 15.44
N GLN A 3 -1.96 25.47 16.18
CA GLN A 3 -1.54 25.28 17.58
C GLN A 3 -0.13 24.66 17.72
N ASN A 4 0.35 23.91 16.71
CA ASN A 4 1.71 23.38 16.70
C ASN A 4 2.25 23.31 15.25
N PRO A 5 2.71 24.43 14.69
CA PRO A 5 3.05 24.54 13.26
C PRO A 5 4.30 23.73 12.90
N ASN A 6 5.27 23.68 13.80
CA ASN A 6 6.50 22.90 13.63
C ASN A 6 6.23 21.39 13.50
N TYR A 7 5.16 20.87 14.12
CA TYR A 7 4.78 19.47 13.98
C TYR A 7 4.33 19.11 12.56
N TYR A 8 3.86 20.10 11.79
CA TYR A 8 3.42 19.95 10.41
C TYR A 8 4.42 20.52 9.40
N ASN A 9 5.67 20.78 9.81
CA ASN A 9 6.70 21.43 8.99
C ASN A 9 6.29 22.80 8.42
N LEU A 10 5.36 23.52 9.07
CA LEU A 10 4.93 24.83 8.63
C LEU A 10 5.96 25.90 9.05
N GLN A 11 6.47 26.68 8.09
CA GLN A 11 7.41 27.78 8.35
C GLN A 11 6.77 28.99 9.04
N GLY A 12 5.44 29.02 9.15
CA GLY A 12 4.71 30.09 9.83
C GLY A 12 3.22 29.77 10.07
N VAL A 13 2.59 30.55 10.95
CA VAL A 13 1.15 30.43 11.31
C VAL A 13 0.24 31.37 10.53
N THR A 14 0.81 32.19 9.65
CA THR A 14 0.05 33.17 8.87
C THR A 14 -0.95 32.45 7.95
N HIS A 15 -2.10 33.08 7.70
CA HIS A 15 -3.13 32.56 6.81
C HIS A 15 -2.58 32.20 5.41
N ARG A 16 -1.58 32.91 4.90
CA ARG A 16 -0.87 32.56 3.65
C ARG A 16 -0.10 31.27 3.76
N HIS A 17 0.79 31.13 4.74
CA HIS A 17 1.58 29.90 4.95
C HIS A 17 0.70 28.66 5.13
N LEU A 18 -0.43 28.78 5.85
CA LEU A 18 -1.39 27.68 5.98
C LEU A 18 -2.09 27.36 4.66
N SER A 19 -2.52 28.37 3.91
CA SER A 19 -3.15 28.18 2.60
C SER A 19 -2.18 27.52 1.62
N ASP A 20 -0.93 27.98 1.57
CA ASP A 20 0.08 27.47 0.66
C ASP A 20 0.41 26.00 0.97
N SER A 21 0.61 25.67 2.25
CA SER A 21 0.89 24.28 2.64
C SER A 21 -0.30 23.34 2.48
N LEU A 22 -1.53 23.82 2.65
CA LEU A 22 -2.74 23.02 2.36
C LEU A 22 -2.89 22.80 0.86
N SER A 23 -2.68 23.84 0.04
CA SER A 23 -2.68 23.71 -1.41
C SER A 23 -1.63 22.72 -1.90
N GLU A 24 -0.40 22.82 -1.38
CA GLU A 24 0.70 21.89 -1.70
C GLU A 24 0.36 20.45 -1.28
N LEU A 25 -0.21 20.25 -0.09
CA LEU A 25 -0.63 18.93 0.36
C LEU A 25 -1.70 18.33 -0.56
N VAL A 26 -2.74 19.11 -0.90
CA VAL A 26 -3.82 18.67 -1.79
C VAL A 26 -3.25 18.34 -3.17
N GLU A 27 -2.44 19.23 -3.75
CA GLU A 27 -1.85 19.05 -5.07
C GLU A 27 -0.96 17.79 -5.13
N ASN A 28 -0.12 17.57 -4.12
CA ASN A 28 0.69 16.36 -4.01
C ASN A 28 -0.17 15.10 -3.91
N THR A 29 -1.20 15.10 -3.05
CA THR A 29 -2.09 13.93 -2.91
C THR A 29 -2.90 13.63 -4.19
N LEU A 30 -3.37 14.66 -4.89
CA LEU A 30 -4.08 14.50 -6.16
C LEU A 30 -3.16 13.94 -7.25
N LYS A 31 -1.91 14.41 -7.30
CA LYS A 31 -0.89 13.93 -8.22
C LYS A 31 -0.55 12.46 -7.95
N ASP A 32 -0.41 12.07 -6.68
CA ASP A 32 -0.20 10.67 -6.31
C ASP A 32 -1.38 9.79 -6.73
N LEU A 33 -2.62 10.23 -6.45
CA LEU A 33 -3.84 9.52 -6.87
C LEU A 33 -3.98 9.41 -8.39
N GLU A 34 -3.56 10.42 -9.14
CA GLU A 34 -3.53 10.40 -10.60
C GLU A 34 -2.47 9.42 -11.13
N ASN A 35 -1.27 9.41 -10.55
CA ASN A 35 -0.19 8.46 -10.87
C ASN A 35 -0.63 7.01 -10.63
N SER A 36 -1.32 6.75 -9.51
CA SER A 36 -1.92 5.45 -9.19
C SER A 36 -3.17 5.13 -10.02
N LYS A 37 -3.54 5.98 -11.00
CA LYS A 37 -4.71 5.86 -11.89
C LYS A 37 -6.04 5.71 -11.14
N CYS A 38 -6.12 6.26 -9.94
CA CYS A 38 -7.33 6.25 -9.11
C CYS A 38 -8.28 7.39 -9.52
N ILE A 39 -7.72 8.54 -9.92
CA ILE A 39 -8.46 9.70 -10.41
C ILE A 39 -7.84 10.23 -11.71
N THR A 40 -8.60 11.04 -12.44
CA THR A 40 -8.10 11.84 -13.57
C THR A 40 -8.40 13.30 -13.30
N ILE A 41 -7.42 14.15 -13.57
CA ILE A 41 -7.57 15.60 -13.47
C ILE A 41 -7.91 16.14 -14.86
N LYS A 42 -9.02 16.86 -14.98
CA LYS A 42 -9.46 17.55 -16.20
C LYS A 42 -9.30 19.06 -16.00
N ASN A 43 -8.76 19.72 -17.02
CA ASN A 43 -8.57 21.18 -17.06
C ASN A 43 -7.79 21.70 -15.84
N ASP A 44 -6.90 20.89 -15.26
CA ASP A 44 -6.10 21.20 -14.05
C ASP A 44 -6.92 21.62 -12.81
N MET A 45 -8.24 21.35 -12.81
CA MET A 45 -9.16 21.85 -11.77
C MET A 45 -10.19 20.79 -11.34
N ASP A 46 -10.76 20.04 -12.28
CA ASP A 46 -11.82 19.08 -12.00
C ASP A 46 -11.27 17.67 -11.85
N THR A 47 -11.68 16.95 -10.80
CA THR A 47 -11.28 15.55 -10.58
C THR A 47 -12.43 14.60 -10.89
N GLN A 48 -12.12 13.49 -11.57
CA GLN A 48 -13.09 12.42 -11.81
C GLN A 48 -12.53 11.07 -11.33
N PRO A 49 -13.33 10.24 -10.64
CA PRO A 49 -12.87 8.93 -10.20
C PRO A 49 -12.75 7.96 -11.40
N LEU A 50 -11.69 7.15 -11.43
CA LEU A 50 -11.57 6.01 -12.34
C LEU A 50 -12.04 4.72 -11.69
N ASN A 51 -12.12 3.65 -12.50
CA ASN A 51 -12.46 2.31 -12.03
C ASN A 51 -11.61 1.85 -10.84
N LEU A 52 -10.30 2.09 -10.87
CA LEU A 52 -9.40 1.71 -9.76
C LEU A 52 -9.72 2.49 -8.48
N GLY A 53 -9.97 3.80 -8.59
CA GLY A 53 -10.36 4.63 -7.45
C GLY A 53 -11.74 4.27 -6.89
N MET A 54 -12.70 3.91 -7.75
CA MET A 54 -14.01 3.43 -7.33
C MET A 54 -13.91 2.10 -6.58
N ILE A 55 -13.09 1.16 -7.05
CA ILE A 55 -12.84 -0.12 -6.36
C ILE A 55 -12.16 0.13 -5.01
N ALA A 56 -11.13 0.98 -4.98
CA ALA A 56 -10.41 1.33 -3.74
C ALA A 56 -11.37 1.88 -2.67
N ALA A 57 -12.19 2.87 -3.05
CA ALA A 57 -13.15 3.51 -2.16
C ALA A 57 -14.27 2.55 -1.72
N TYR A 58 -14.73 1.67 -2.61
CA TYR A 58 -15.81 0.73 -2.31
C TYR A 58 -15.40 -0.34 -1.31
N TYR A 59 -14.17 -0.88 -1.44
CA TYR A 59 -13.67 -1.95 -0.57
C TYR A 59 -12.83 -1.44 0.62
N TYR A 60 -12.70 -0.12 0.77
CA TYR A 60 -11.89 0.50 1.81
C TYR A 60 -10.43 0.01 1.79
N ILE A 61 -9.83 0.00 0.60
CA ILE A 61 -8.46 -0.44 0.37
C ILE A 61 -7.60 0.79 0.07
N SER A 62 -6.40 0.87 0.63
CA SER A 62 -5.45 1.94 0.31
C SER A 62 -5.14 2.02 -1.20
N TYR A 63 -5.04 3.25 -1.73
CA TYR A 63 -4.70 3.50 -3.14
C TYR A 63 -3.34 2.90 -3.53
N THR A 64 -2.38 2.86 -2.59
CA THR A 64 -1.07 2.22 -2.76
C THR A 64 -1.18 0.72 -3.04
N THR A 65 -2.13 0.03 -2.41
CA THR A 65 -2.37 -1.40 -2.65
C THR A 65 -2.97 -1.63 -4.03
N ILE A 66 -3.92 -0.79 -4.44
CA ILE A 66 -4.56 -0.87 -5.76
C ILE A 66 -3.56 -0.56 -6.87
N GLU A 67 -2.61 0.35 -6.64
CA GLU A 67 -1.49 0.62 -7.55
C GLU A 67 -0.61 -0.63 -7.73
N VAL A 68 -0.18 -1.27 -6.63
CA VAL A 68 0.59 -2.52 -6.67
C VAL A 68 -0.18 -3.61 -7.42
N PHE A 69 -1.49 -3.71 -7.21
CA PHE A 69 -2.35 -4.66 -7.91
C PHE A 69 -2.41 -4.34 -9.41
N SER A 70 -2.60 -3.07 -9.77
CA SER A 70 -2.66 -2.66 -11.17
C SER A 70 -1.33 -2.87 -11.91
N MET A 71 -0.19 -2.78 -11.22
CA MET A 71 1.13 -3.01 -11.82
C MET A 71 1.48 -4.50 -11.92
N SER A 72 1.03 -5.31 -10.96
CA SER A 72 1.43 -6.72 -10.85
C SER A 72 0.45 -7.68 -11.53
N LEU A 73 -0.84 -7.32 -11.64
CA LEU A 73 -1.85 -8.16 -12.27
C LEU A 73 -1.72 -8.12 -13.79
N THR A 74 -1.50 -9.29 -14.38
CA THR A 74 -1.54 -9.51 -15.83
C THR A 74 -2.61 -10.55 -16.20
N ALA A 75 -3.04 -10.60 -17.45
CA ALA A 75 -4.04 -11.59 -17.91
C ALA A 75 -3.60 -13.06 -17.75
N LYS A 76 -2.30 -13.32 -17.53
CA LYS A 76 -1.73 -14.67 -17.36
C LYS A 76 -1.43 -15.02 -15.89
N THR A 77 -1.85 -14.17 -14.95
CA THR A 77 -1.57 -14.36 -13.52
C THR A 77 -2.27 -15.62 -13.02
N LYS A 78 -1.49 -16.57 -12.48
CA LYS A 78 -2.03 -17.80 -11.86
C LYS A 78 -2.34 -17.57 -10.38
N LEU A 79 -3.13 -18.46 -9.79
CA LEU A 79 -3.51 -18.41 -8.36
C LEU A 79 -2.33 -18.14 -7.42
N ARG A 80 -1.18 -18.78 -7.66
CA ARG A 80 0.04 -18.58 -6.85
C ARG A 80 0.54 -17.14 -6.87
N ALA A 81 0.65 -16.54 -8.06
CA ALA A 81 1.07 -15.16 -8.20
C ALA A 81 0.03 -14.19 -7.62
N LEU A 82 -1.26 -14.52 -7.70
CA LEU A 82 -2.31 -13.73 -7.06
C LEU A 82 -2.16 -13.69 -5.53
N ILE A 83 -1.82 -14.83 -4.90
CA ILE A 83 -1.58 -14.88 -3.45
C ILE A 83 -0.37 -14.03 -3.08
N GLU A 84 0.70 -14.07 -3.87
CA GLU A 84 1.89 -13.23 -3.66
C GLU A 84 1.53 -11.74 -3.77
N ILE A 85 0.78 -11.33 -4.79
CA ILE A 85 0.34 -9.95 -4.98
C ILE A 85 -0.53 -9.46 -3.81
N ILE A 86 -1.50 -10.28 -3.37
CA ILE A 86 -2.35 -9.92 -2.23
C ILE A 86 -1.52 -9.78 -0.94
N SER A 87 -0.52 -10.64 -0.74
CA SER A 87 0.32 -10.60 0.46
C SER A 87 1.22 -9.36 0.52
N SER A 88 1.53 -8.77 -0.64
CA SER A 88 2.24 -7.50 -0.77
C SER A 88 1.37 -6.26 -0.61
N ALA A 89 0.10 -6.40 -0.20
CA ALA A 89 -0.76 -5.26 0.08
C ALA A 89 -0.24 -4.45 1.29
N SER A 90 -0.35 -3.12 1.22
CA SER A 90 0.09 -2.20 2.28
C SER A 90 -0.66 -2.43 3.60
N GLU A 91 -1.88 -2.97 3.55
CA GLU A 91 -2.67 -3.34 4.73
C GLU A 91 -1.95 -4.34 5.65
N PHE A 92 -1.04 -5.15 5.08
CA PHE A 92 -0.27 -6.17 5.81
C PHE A 92 1.06 -5.66 6.36
N GLU A 93 1.47 -4.43 6.04
CA GLU A 93 2.74 -3.85 6.50
C GLU A 93 2.78 -3.70 8.04
N ASN A 94 1.62 -3.43 8.63
CA ASN A 94 1.47 -3.32 10.09
C ASN A 94 1.43 -4.67 10.82
N MET A 95 1.59 -5.81 10.12
CA MET A 95 1.56 -7.11 10.78
C MET A 95 2.79 -7.28 11.70
N PRO A 96 2.59 -7.51 13.01
CA PRO A 96 3.72 -7.61 13.93
C PRO A 96 4.51 -8.90 13.67
N ILE A 97 5.83 -8.75 13.64
CA ILE A 97 6.78 -9.87 13.67
C ILE A 97 7.32 -9.97 15.09
N ARG A 98 7.02 -11.09 15.74
CA ARG A 98 7.43 -11.33 17.13
C ARG A 98 8.81 -11.96 17.17
N TYR A 99 9.48 -11.79 18.30
CA TYR A 99 10.78 -12.41 18.55
C TYR A 99 10.70 -13.95 18.40
N LYS A 100 11.64 -14.54 17.64
CA LYS A 100 11.73 -15.97 17.28
C LYS A 100 10.68 -16.52 16.32
N GLU A 101 9.83 -15.68 15.71
CA GLU A 101 8.95 -16.16 14.63
C GLU A 101 9.72 -16.55 13.36
N ASP A 102 10.92 -16.01 13.15
CA ASP A 102 11.77 -16.30 12.00
C ASP A 102 12.11 -17.80 11.88
N VAL A 103 12.36 -18.47 13.01
CA VAL A 103 12.67 -19.91 13.04
C VAL A 103 11.47 -20.74 12.61
N VAL A 104 10.27 -20.37 13.11
CA VAL A 104 9.02 -21.07 12.77
C VAL A 104 8.65 -20.82 11.32
N LEU A 105 8.79 -19.59 10.83
CA LEU A 105 8.54 -19.23 9.43
C LEU A 105 9.49 -19.95 8.48
N LYS A 106 10.75 -20.12 8.86
CA LYS A 106 11.72 -20.90 8.09
C LYS A 106 11.34 -22.39 8.02
N GLN A 107 10.95 -22.98 9.16
CA GLN A 107 10.46 -24.36 9.19
C GLN A 107 9.18 -24.56 8.36
N LEU A 108 8.29 -23.56 8.31
CA LEU A 108 7.10 -23.56 7.47
C LEU A 108 7.45 -23.44 5.98
N ALA A 109 8.40 -22.56 5.63
CA ALA A 109 8.87 -22.39 4.27
C ALA A 109 9.55 -23.65 3.71
N ASP A 110 10.24 -24.43 4.55
CA ASP A 110 10.85 -25.70 4.15
C ASP A 110 9.83 -26.78 3.76
N LYS A 111 8.58 -26.68 4.24
CA LYS A 111 7.47 -27.58 3.87
C LYS A 111 6.80 -27.19 2.54
N LEU A 112 7.08 -26.00 2.01
CA LEU A 112 6.50 -25.48 0.77
C LEU A 112 7.47 -25.67 -0.42
N PRO A 113 6.95 -25.73 -1.66
CA PRO A 113 7.78 -25.91 -2.85
C PRO A 113 8.79 -24.77 -3.07
N THR A 114 10.01 -25.19 -3.44
CA THR A 114 11.35 -24.57 -3.49
C THR A 114 11.58 -23.05 -3.68
N GLN A 115 10.60 -22.22 -4.05
CA GLN A 115 10.84 -20.81 -4.39
C GLN A 115 10.83 -19.83 -3.19
N GLN A 116 10.37 -20.24 -2.00
CA GLN A 116 10.30 -19.35 -0.83
C GLN A 116 11.53 -19.40 0.09
N LYS A 117 12.57 -20.16 -0.29
CA LYS A 117 13.74 -20.42 0.56
C LYS A 117 14.68 -19.21 0.75
N TYR A 118 14.54 -18.16 -0.08
CA TYR A 118 15.41 -16.97 -0.08
C TYR A 118 14.70 -15.68 0.35
N GLN A 119 13.58 -15.78 1.07
CA GLN A 119 12.83 -14.61 1.52
C GLN A 119 13.31 -14.13 2.89
N LYS A 120 13.26 -12.81 3.11
CA LYS A 120 13.53 -12.21 4.42
C LYS A 120 12.36 -12.53 5.34
N PHE A 121 12.54 -13.47 6.26
CA PHE A 121 11.52 -13.82 7.28
C PHE A 121 11.28 -12.72 8.32
N SER A 122 12.00 -11.60 8.22
CA SER A 122 11.75 -10.36 8.96
C SER A 122 10.79 -9.41 8.23
N ASP A 123 10.21 -9.82 7.10
CA ASP A 123 9.26 -9.01 6.33
C ASP A 123 7.81 -9.45 6.59
N PRO A 124 6.90 -8.52 6.96
CA PRO A 124 5.48 -8.80 7.20
C PRO A 124 4.78 -9.44 5.98
N HIS A 125 5.14 -9.02 4.76
CA HIS A 125 4.51 -9.50 3.53
C HIS A 125 4.84 -10.97 3.26
N VAL A 126 6.08 -11.37 3.57
CA VAL A 126 6.54 -12.77 3.48
C VAL A 126 5.78 -13.65 4.46
N LYS A 127 5.60 -13.17 5.70
CA LYS A 127 4.82 -13.86 6.73
C LYS A 127 3.37 -14.11 6.28
N VAL A 128 2.70 -13.08 5.76
CA VAL A 128 1.31 -13.22 5.26
C VAL A 128 1.23 -14.19 4.08
N SER A 129 2.18 -14.11 3.15
CA SER A 129 2.24 -15.01 1.99
C SER A 129 2.37 -16.48 2.41
N LEU A 130 3.28 -16.77 3.34
CA LEU A 130 3.49 -18.11 3.87
C LEU A 130 2.24 -18.64 4.60
N LEU A 131 1.64 -17.82 5.47
CA LEU A 131 0.44 -18.22 6.22
C LEU A 131 -0.75 -18.51 5.29
N ARG A 132 -0.92 -17.68 4.25
CA ARG A 132 -2.02 -17.82 3.29
C ARG A 132 -1.84 -19.02 2.36
N LEU A 133 -0.60 -19.33 1.95
CA LEU A 133 -0.28 -20.53 1.17
C LEU A 133 -0.52 -21.83 1.95
N LEU A 134 -0.40 -21.78 3.28
CA LEU A 134 -0.63 -22.92 4.15
C LEU A 134 -2.08 -23.05 4.61
N GLY A 135 -2.98 -22.16 4.17
CA GLY A 135 -4.39 -22.19 4.54
C GLY A 135 -4.65 -21.90 6.01
N ALA A 136 -3.78 -21.10 6.66
CA ALA A 136 -3.90 -20.76 8.08
C ALA A 136 -4.93 -19.64 8.38
N PHE A 137 -5.85 -19.36 7.45
CA PHE A 137 -6.98 -18.44 7.60
C PHE A 137 -8.20 -18.96 6.85
#